data_AF-A0A5C7MNG9-F1
#
_entry.id   AF-A0A5C7MNG9-F1
#
_cell.length_a   1.000
_cell.length_b   1.000
_cell.length_c   1.000
_cell.angle_alpha   90.00
_cell.angle_beta   90.00
_cell.angle_gamma   90.00
#
_symmetry.space_group_name_H-M   'P 1'
#
loop_
_entity.id
_entity.type
_entity.pdbx_description
1 polymer ?
#
loop_
_entity_poly.entity_id
_entity_poly.type
_entity_poly.pdbx_seq_one_letter_code
_entity_poly.pdbx_strand_id
1 'polypeptide(L)'
;MNDNYNQTELLLMVNTRFFSKQLQKVNRGGARDWHSKKEQLIEACWDGLATEMLPECFNKDNKADLWEILDGNTYIDLEFCEGRIRKDKHHSLNPYVFMQVQGLN
;
A
#
# COMPACT_ATOMS: atom_id res chain seq x y z
N MET A 1 16.85 -20.38 11.61
CA MET A 1 16.38 -20.48 10.22
C MET A 1 15.98 -19.07 9.84
N ASN A 2 16.79 -18.38 9.04
CA ASN A 2 16.43 -17.08 8.50
C ASN A 2 15.62 -17.35 7.25
N ASP A 3 14.32 -17.48 7.43
CA ASP A 3 13.42 -17.35 6.30
C ASP A 3 13.40 -15.86 5.95
N ASN A 4 14.21 -15.47 4.96
CA ASN A 4 14.20 -14.13 4.41
C ASN A 4 12.90 -13.96 3.63
N TYR A 5 11.83 -13.69 4.35
CA TYR A 5 10.54 -13.37 3.76
C TYR A 5 10.57 -11.95 3.21
N ASN A 6 10.11 -11.80 1.97
CA ASN A 6 10.02 -10.49 1.35
C ASN A 6 8.71 -9.81 1.78
N GLN A 7 8.81 -8.89 2.72
CA GLN A 7 7.75 -7.96 3.09
C GLN A 7 8.11 -6.58 2.56
N THR A 8 7.19 -5.92 1.88
CA THR A 8 7.32 -4.51 1.49
C THR A 8 6.10 -3.76 1.98
N GLU A 9 6.33 -2.66 2.68
CA GLU A 9 5.30 -1.78 3.22
C GLU A 9 5.43 -0.41 2.54
N LEU A 10 4.32 0.12 2.01
CA LEU A 10 4.28 1.42 1.35
C LEU A 10 3.15 2.28 1.90
N LEU A 11 3.52 3.40 2.52
CA LEU A 11 2.56 4.42 2.94
C LEU A 11 2.38 5.46 1.83
N LEU A 12 1.18 5.47 1.22
CA LEU A 12 0.81 6.46 0.22
C LEU A 12 -0.05 7.55 0.82
N MET A 13 0.43 8.79 0.75
CA MET A 13 -0.29 9.96 1.25
C MET A 13 -1.46 10.33 0.32
N VAL A 14 -2.69 10.25 0.83
CA VAL A 14 -3.93 10.40 0.04
C VAL A 14 -4.23 11.85 -0.34
N ASN A 15 -3.71 12.81 0.42
CA ASN A 15 -3.90 14.25 0.19
C ASN A 15 -2.79 14.87 -0.68
N THR A 16 -2.25 14.11 -1.62
CA THR A 16 -1.21 14.57 -2.54
C THR A 16 -1.70 14.55 -3.98
N ARG A 17 -0.91 15.13 -4.89
CA ARG A 17 -1.20 15.13 -6.34
C ARG A 17 -0.45 14.05 -7.12
N PHE A 18 0.30 13.18 -6.44
CA PHE A 18 1.23 12.24 -7.07
C PHE A 18 0.53 11.33 -8.11
N PHE A 19 -0.57 10.70 -7.74
CA PHE A 19 -1.33 9.79 -8.61
C PHE A 19 -2.47 10.46 -9.40
N SER A 20 -2.62 11.79 -9.33
CA SER A 20 -3.81 12.47 -9.86
C SER A 20 -4.00 12.27 -11.37
N LYS A 21 -2.91 12.15 -12.15
CA LYS A 21 -3.01 11.94 -13.60
C LYS A 21 -3.45 10.51 -13.94
N GLN A 22 -2.99 9.53 -13.18
CA GLN A 22 -3.27 8.11 -13.36
C GLN A 22 -4.73 7.83 -13.00
N LEU A 23 -5.19 8.33 -11.86
CA LEU A 23 -6.59 8.19 -11.41
C LEU A 23 -7.60 8.83 -12.39
N GLN A 24 -7.22 9.93 -13.06
CA GLN A 24 -8.06 10.51 -14.12
C GLN A 24 -8.21 9.62 -15.36
N LYS A 25 -7.20 8.79 -15.67
CA LYS A 25 -7.28 7.84 -16.79
C LYS A 25 -8.19 6.66 -16.44
N VAL A 26 -8.09 6.14 -15.21
CA VAL A 26 -8.90 5.01 -14.70
C VAL A 26 -10.40 5.35 -14.73
N ASN A 27 -10.78 6.57 -14.34
CA ASN A 27 -12.19 7.01 -14.30
C ASN A 27 -12.89 7.13 -15.68
N ARG A 28 -12.18 6.99 -16.81
CA ARG A 28 -12.81 7.09 -18.15
C ARG A 28 -13.57 5.81 -18.57
N GLY A 29 -13.40 4.70 -17.85
CA GLY A 29 -13.94 3.38 -18.24
C GLY A 29 -15.32 3.01 -17.67
N GLY A 30 -15.86 3.76 -16.72
CA GLY A 30 -17.15 3.48 -16.11
C GLY A 30 -17.35 4.31 -14.84
N ALA A 31 -18.46 5.02 -14.76
CA ALA A 31 -18.84 5.79 -13.59
C ALA A 31 -19.20 4.83 -12.45
N ARG A 32 -18.20 4.36 -11.69
CA ARG A 32 -18.45 3.95 -10.31
C ARG A 32 -18.61 5.25 -9.51
N ASP A 33 -19.67 5.32 -8.71
CA ASP A 33 -19.91 6.43 -7.79
C ASP A 33 -18.88 6.38 -6.67
N TRP A 34 -17.67 6.85 -6.93
CA TRP A 34 -16.62 6.95 -5.93
C TRP A 34 -16.94 8.09 -4.97
N HIS A 35 -17.04 7.78 -3.68
CA HIS A 35 -17.34 8.76 -2.64
C HIS A 35 -16.10 9.58 -2.25
N SER A 36 -14.87 9.10 -2.51
CA SER A 36 -13.64 9.86 -2.23
C SER A 36 -12.44 9.59 -3.16
N LYS A 37 -11.47 10.51 -3.18
CA LYS A 37 -10.16 10.32 -3.86
C LYS A 37 -9.37 9.13 -3.29
N LYS A 38 -9.58 8.83 -2.01
CA LYS A 38 -8.90 7.76 -1.31
C LYS A 38 -9.41 6.40 -1.77
N GLU A 39 -10.72 6.24 -1.92
CA GLU A 39 -11.32 5.03 -2.49
C GLU A 39 -10.81 4.77 -3.91
N GLN A 40 -10.74 5.82 -4.75
CA GLN A 40 -10.17 5.70 -6.10
C GLN A 40 -8.71 5.23 -6.07
N LEU A 41 -7.92 5.72 -5.10
CA LEU A 41 -6.53 5.31 -4.94
C LEU A 41 -6.41 3.86 -4.47
N ILE A 42 -7.22 3.45 -3.49
CA ILE A 42 -7.26 2.07 -2.97
C ILE A 42 -7.54 1.08 -4.11
N GLU A 43 -8.57 1.36 -4.91
CA GLU A 43 -8.98 0.49 -6.01
C GLU A 43 -7.92 0.44 -7.11
N ALA A 44 -7.37 1.59 -7.50
CA ALA A 44 -6.30 1.61 -8.47
C ALA A 44 -5.05 0.85 -7.95
N CYS A 45 -4.76 0.90 -6.66
CA CYS A 45 -3.68 0.13 -6.06
C CYS A 45 -3.95 -1.39 -6.08
N TRP A 46 -5.19 -1.84 -5.88
CA TRP A 46 -5.57 -3.23 -6.12
C TRP A 46 -5.36 -3.65 -7.57
N ASP A 47 -5.59 -2.73 -8.52
CA ASP A 47 -5.32 -2.94 -9.95
C ASP A 47 -3.84 -2.82 -10.34
N GLY A 48 -2.93 -2.66 -9.37
CA GLY A 48 -1.48 -2.63 -9.60
C GLY A 48 -0.88 -1.24 -9.85
N LEU A 49 -1.61 -0.15 -9.58
CA LEU A 49 -1.08 1.22 -9.76
C LEU A 49 0.25 1.45 -9.02
N ALA A 50 0.38 0.91 -7.80
CA ALA A 50 1.57 1.12 -6.98
C ALA A 50 2.81 0.47 -7.61
N THR A 51 2.69 -0.76 -8.12
CA THR A 51 3.80 -1.47 -8.77
C THR A 51 4.13 -0.89 -10.15
N GLU A 52 3.14 -0.32 -10.86
CA GLU A 52 3.37 0.40 -12.11
C GLU A 52 4.13 1.72 -11.91
N MET A 53 3.75 2.48 -10.88
CA MET A 53 4.23 3.85 -10.67
C MET A 53 5.47 3.96 -9.81
N LEU A 54 5.71 2.99 -8.93
CA LEU A 54 6.83 2.95 -8.00
C LEU A 54 7.61 1.63 -8.13
N PRO A 55 8.01 1.22 -9.35
CA PRO A 55 8.68 -0.06 -9.57
C PRO A 55 9.99 -0.19 -8.79
N GLU A 56 10.66 0.92 -8.47
CA GLU A 56 11.88 0.98 -7.67
C GLU A 56 11.68 0.56 -6.21
N CYS A 57 10.45 0.59 -5.70
CA CYS A 57 10.13 0.10 -4.37
C CYS A 57 10.08 -1.43 -4.29
N PHE A 58 10.10 -2.12 -5.45
CA PHE A 58 9.98 -3.57 -5.54
C PHE A 58 11.27 -4.17 -6.11
N ASN A 59 11.78 -5.21 -5.46
CA ASN A 59 12.95 -5.93 -5.97
C ASN A 59 12.52 -6.87 -7.12
N LYS A 60 13.26 -6.88 -8.23
CA LYS A 60 12.94 -7.70 -9.42
C LYS A 60 12.91 -9.20 -9.13
N ASP A 61 13.68 -9.63 -8.14
CA ASP A 61 13.82 -11.04 -7.78
C ASP A 61 12.77 -11.51 -6.76
N ASN A 62 11.99 -10.58 -6.18
CA ASN A 62 11.05 -10.84 -5.10
C ASN A 62 9.64 -10.45 -5.53
N LYS A 63 8.85 -11.44 -5.96
CA LYS A 63 7.44 -11.26 -6.30
C LYS A 63 6.59 -11.35 -5.05
N ALA A 64 6.51 -10.24 -4.31
CA ALA A 64 5.51 -10.07 -3.27
C ALA A 64 4.22 -9.54 -3.90
N ASP A 65 3.10 -10.26 -3.70
CA ASP A 65 1.78 -9.80 -4.13
C ASP A 65 1.20 -8.84 -3.10
N LEU A 66 0.35 -7.92 -3.56
CA LEU A 66 -0.40 -7.03 -2.65
C LEU A 66 -1.35 -7.90 -1.80
N TRP A 67 -1.08 -7.93 -0.51
CA TRP A 67 -1.82 -8.74 0.45
C TRP A 67 -2.96 -7.97 1.09
N GLU A 68 -2.70 -6.73 1.52
CA GLU A 68 -3.67 -5.92 2.25
C GLU A 68 -3.43 -4.43 1.98
N ILE A 69 -4.52 -3.66 2.06
CA ILE A 69 -4.48 -2.20 2.14
C ILE A 69 -5.16 -1.79 3.45
N LEU A 70 -4.38 -1.18 4.35
CA LEU A 70 -4.90 -0.59 5.57
C LEU A 70 -5.26 0.87 5.33
N ASP A 71 -6.50 1.22 5.67
CA ASP A 71 -7.01 2.58 5.60
C ASP A 71 -6.52 3.37 6.85
N GLY A 72 -5.57 4.29 6.64
CA GLY A 72 -5.10 5.23 7.66
C GLY A 72 -5.71 6.62 7.49
N ASN A 73 -5.65 7.49 8.50
CA ASN A 73 -6.35 8.79 8.42
C ASN A 73 -5.90 9.67 7.23
N THR A 74 -4.58 9.83 7.03
CA THR A 74 -4.00 10.69 5.98
C THR A 74 -3.19 9.92 4.94
N TYR A 75 -3.21 8.59 5.00
CA TYR A 75 -2.47 7.70 4.12
C TYR A 75 -3.26 6.41 3.90
N ILE A 76 -2.88 5.64 2.90
CA ILE A 76 -3.17 4.22 2.82
C ILE A 76 -1.85 3.47 2.97
N ASP A 77 -1.90 2.32 3.62
CA ASP A 77 -0.73 1.49 3.88
C ASP A 77 -0.89 0.18 3.10
N LEU A 78 -0.02 -0.01 2.11
CA LEU A 78 -0.01 -1.16 1.23
C LEU A 78 0.99 -2.17 1.76
N GLU A 79 0.51 -3.39 1.97
CA GLU A 79 1.34 -4.47 2.45
C GLU A 79 1.49 -5.54 1.38
N PHE A 80 2.73 -5.75 0.94
CA PHE A 80 3.11 -6.79 0.00
C PHE A 80 3.86 -7.89 0.76
N CYS A 81 3.47 -9.15 0.56
CA CYS A 81 4.06 -10.30 1.24
C CYS A 81 4.09 -11.55 0.35
N GLU A 82 5.13 -12.37 0.53
CA GLU A 82 5.20 -13.71 -0.08
C GLU A 82 4.48 -14.77 0.76
N GLY A 83 3.16 -14.90 0.58
CA GLY A 83 2.34 -15.92 1.26
C GLY A 83 1.87 -15.50 2.66
N ARG A 84 1.32 -16.46 3.43
CA ARG A 84 0.71 -16.21 4.75
C ARG A 84 1.77 -16.09 5.85
N ILE A 85 2.54 -15.02 5.83
CA ILE A 85 3.60 -14.76 6.81
C ILE A 85 3.07 -13.97 8.00
N ARG A 86 3.66 -14.20 9.18
CA ARG A 86 3.50 -13.32 10.34
C ARG A 86 4.28 -12.03 10.09
N LYS A 87 3.55 -10.96 9.77
CA LYS A 87 4.09 -9.62 9.50
C LYS A 87 5.04 -9.16 10.62
N ASP A 88 6.21 -8.65 10.25
CA ASP A 88 7.11 -8.02 11.21
C ASP A 88 6.61 -6.62 11.55
N LYS A 89 6.16 -6.45 12.79
CA LYS A 89 5.65 -5.17 13.30
C LYS A 89 6.75 -4.25 13.83
N HIS A 90 7.94 -4.77 14.14
CA HIS A 90 8.99 -3.98 14.77
C HIS A 90 9.58 -2.93 13.84
N HIS A 91 9.59 -3.23 12.54
CA HIS A 91 10.10 -2.36 11.49
C HIS A 91 8.97 -1.72 10.67
N SER A 92 7.73 -1.76 11.17
CA SER A 92 6.59 -1.22 10.44
C SER A 92 6.69 0.30 10.34
N LEU A 93 6.42 0.81 9.15
CA LEU A 93 6.33 2.23 8.84
C LEU A 93 4.98 2.83 9.28
N ASN A 94 3.94 2.00 9.44
CA ASN A 94 2.64 2.41 9.94
C ASN A 94 2.75 2.96 11.37
N PRO A 95 2.51 4.27 11.59
CA PRO A 95 2.67 4.89 12.89
C PRO A 95 1.86 4.22 14.00
N TYR A 96 0.65 3.73 13.71
CA TYR A 96 -0.18 3.08 14.72
C TYR A 96 0.40 1.72 15.14
N VAL A 97 0.96 0.96 14.20
CA VAL A 97 1.63 -0.31 14.51
C VAL A 97 2.93 -0.04 15.26
N PHE A 98 3.72 0.92 14.79
CA PHE A 98 4.96 1.33 15.45
C PHE A 98 4.72 1.77 16.90
N MET A 99 3.75 2.65 17.15
CA MET A 99 3.43 3.13 18.52
C MET A 99 2.99 1.99 19.44
N GLN A 100 2.23 1.02 18.94
CA GLN A 100 1.83 -0.16 19.71
C GLN A 100 3.03 -1.01 20.15
N VAL A 101 4.03 -1.17 19.26
CA VAL A 101 5.26 -1.91 19.57
C VAL A 101 6.10 -1.18 20.61
N GLN A 102 6.12 0.16 20.59
CA GLN A 102 6.86 0.98 21.58
C GLN A 102 6.16 1.06 22.95
N GLY A 103 4.94 0.51 23.10
CA GLY A 103 4.18 0.59 24.35
C GLY A 103 3.67 1.99 24.68
N LEU A 104 3.49 2.86 23.68
CA LEU A 104 3.08 4.26 23.82
C LEU A 104 1.56 4.47 23.65
N ASN A 105 0.74 3.46 23.94
CA ASN A 105 -0.72 3.54 23.85
C ASN A 105 -1.37 4.12 25.10
#